data_AF-A0A813NER1-F1
#
_entry.id   AF-A0A813NER1-F1
#
_cell.length_a   1.000
_cell.length_b   1.000
_cell.length_c   1.000
_cell.angle_alpha   90.00
_cell.angle_beta   90.00
_cell.angle_gamma   90.00
#
_symmetry.space_group_name_H-M   'P 1'
#
loop_
_entity.id
_entity.type
_entity.pdbx_description
1 polymer ?
#
loop_
_entity_poly.entity_id
_entity_poly.type
_entity_poly.pdbx_seq_one_letter_code
_entity_poly.pdbx_strand_id
1 'polypeptide(L)'
;MLKFDDNSNESYDCFKSDLLILESEIKYNLDRNLPFVIMGDWNADLSREKRFDKLFKEFILKKNLQISDFLDSKYTGFTYRNGSYRATLDHIVWSQSESSFEILDSSIENIAENLSDHLPVTVRIKINSKLEEKELEHNFYHRVNWESKEFIQFFNQFSDQYFEDFNRILENETT
;
A
#
# COMPACT_ATOMS: atom_id res chain seq x y z
N MET A 1 -14.87 -7.14 -15.83
CA MET A 1 -14.51 -7.68 -14.50
C MET A 1 -13.02 -7.44 -14.34
N LEU A 2 -12.57 -6.85 -13.23
CA LEU A 2 -11.12 -6.68 -12.98
C LEU A 2 -10.44 -8.05 -12.95
N LYS A 3 -9.16 -8.14 -13.32
CA LYS A 3 -8.43 -9.43 -13.30
C LYS A 3 -8.48 -10.09 -11.92
N PHE A 4 -8.42 -9.29 -10.85
CA PHE A 4 -8.47 -9.76 -9.45
C PHE A 4 -9.89 -10.14 -8.98
N ASP A 5 -10.92 -9.73 -9.72
CA ASP A 5 -12.32 -10.06 -9.41
C ASP A 5 -12.75 -11.40 -10.03
N ASP A 6 -11.84 -12.18 -10.62
CA ASP A 6 -12.13 -13.47 -11.25
C ASP A 6 -12.34 -14.63 -10.24
N ASN A 7 -12.30 -14.32 -8.94
CA ASN A 7 -12.39 -15.27 -7.82
C ASN A 7 -11.23 -16.29 -7.74
N SER A 8 -10.14 -16.13 -8.49
CA SER A 8 -8.96 -16.99 -8.39
C SER A 8 -8.27 -16.84 -7.03
N ASN A 9 -7.71 -17.91 -6.48
CA ASN A 9 -6.95 -17.81 -5.22
C ASN A 9 -5.55 -17.22 -5.42
N GLU A 10 -4.92 -17.51 -6.57
CA GLU A 10 -3.57 -17.06 -6.92
C GLU A 10 -3.43 -15.52 -6.86
N SER A 11 -4.38 -14.80 -7.44
CA SER A 11 -4.40 -13.33 -7.41
C SER A 11 -4.55 -12.76 -6.00
N TYR A 12 -5.25 -13.47 -5.10
CA TYR A 12 -5.44 -13.07 -3.71
C TYR A 12 -4.21 -13.33 -2.85
N ASP A 13 -3.54 -14.46 -3.04
CA ASP A 13 -2.33 -14.81 -2.31
C ASP A 13 -1.16 -13.90 -2.70
N CYS A 14 -1.06 -13.50 -3.98
CA CYS A 14 -0.11 -12.48 -4.42
C CYS A 14 -0.36 -11.15 -3.71
N PHE A 15 -1.60 -10.65 -3.74
CA PHE A 15 -1.97 -9.40 -3.08
C PHE A 15 -1.66 -9.42 -1.58
N LYS A 16 -1.96 -10.54 -0.90
CA LYS A 16 -1.63 -10.72 0.52
C LYS A 16 -0.12 -10.71 0.77
N SER A 17 0.66 -11.34 -0.10
CA SER A 17 2.12 -11.37 0.00
C SER A 17 2.73 -9.99 -0.20
N ASP A 18 2.23 -9.20 -1.15
CA ASP A 18 2.67 -7.83 -1.37
C ASP A 18 2.40 -6.95 -0.14
N LEU A 19 1.24 -7.09 0.49
CA LEU A 19 0.93 -6.39 1.74
C LEU A 19 1.87 -6.80 2.88
N LEU A 20 2.24 -8.09 2.99
CA LEU A 20 3.18 -8.56 4.01
C LEU A 20 4.59 -7.98 3.82
N ILE A 21 5.08 -7.91 2.58
CA ILE A 21 6.36 -7.27 2.27
C ILE A 21 6.30 -5.79 2.67
N LEU A 22 5.22 -5.10 2.32
CA LEU A 22 5.03 -3.71 2.68
C LEU A 22 4.90 -3.50 4.19
N GLU A 23 4.32 -4.46 4.94
CA GLU A 23 4.25 -4.40 6.40
C GLU A 23 5.65 -4.28 7.03
N SER A 24 6.65 -4.96 6.47
CA SER A 24 8.04 -4.90 6.94
C SER A 24 8.64 -3.50 6.76
N GLU A 25 8.45 -2.91 5.57
CA GLU A 25 8.94 -1.55 5.26
C GLU A 25 8.24 -0.49 6.12
N ILE A 26 6.92 -0.60 6.27
CA ILE A 26 6.16 0.30 7.16
C ILE A 26 6.67 0.19 8.59
N LYS A 27 6.86 -1.04 9.10
CA LYS A 27 7.38 -1.24 10.45
C LYS A 27 8.76 -0.62 10.60
N TYR A 28 9.67 -0.84 9.65
CA TYR A 28 11.01 -0.27 9.66
C TYR A 28 10.99 1.26 9.78
N ASN A 29 10.10 1.91 9.02
CA ASN A 29 9.96 3.38 9.01
C ASN A 29 9.30 3.89 10.30
N LEU A 30 8.21 3.25 10.75
CA LEU A 30 7.51 3.63 12.00
C LEU A 30 8.43 3.50 13.22
N ASP A 31 9.20 2.42 13.33
CA ASP A 31 10.14 2.20 14.45
C ASP A 31 11.24 3.28 14.52
N ARG A 32 11.51 3.97 13.40
CA ARG A 32 12.49 5.07 13.30
C ARG A 32 11.84 6.45 13.27
N ASN A 33 10.53 6.52 13.44
CA ASN A 33 9.75 7.75 13.31
C ASN A 33 9.99 8.46 11.96
N LEU A 34 10.16 7.68 10.89
CA LEU A 34 10.34 8.18 9.53
C LEU A 34 8.96 8.36 8.88
N PRO A 35 8.58 9.59 8.49
CA PRO A 35 7.34 9.85 7.79
C PRO A 35 7.37 9.23 6.39
N PHE A 36 6.24 8.67 5.94
CA PHE A 36 6.12 8.14 4.58
C PHE A 36 4.75 8.40 3.96
N VAL A 37 4.74 8.38 2.63
CA VAL A 37 3.55 8.39 1.78
C VAL A 37 3.74 7.28 0.74
N ILE A 38 2.71 6.45 0.55
CA ILE A 38 2.68 5.35 -0.40
C ILE A 38 1.51 5.61 -1.33
N MET A 39 1.76 5.53 -2.64
CA MET A 39 0.78 5.81 -3.68
C MET A 39 0.72 4.61 -4.63
N GLY A 40 -0.47 4.21 -5.04
CA GLY A 40 -0.60 3.15 -6.04
C GLY A 40 -2.03 2.76 -6.37
N ASP A 41 -2.14 1.92 -7.40
CA ASP A 41 -3.33 1.12 -7.69
C ASP A 41 -3.30 -0.13 -6.80
N TRP A 42 -4.20 -0.18 -5.82
CA TRP A 42 -4.31 -1.29 -4.87
C TRP A 42 -5.30 -2.35 -5.33
N ASN A 43 -6.02 -2.11 -6.44
CA ASN A 43 -7.09 -2.98 -6.91
C ASN A 43 -8.17 -3.31 -5.84
N ALA A 44 -8.26 -2.47 -4.81
CA ALA A 44 -9.16 -2.62 -3.67
C ALA A 44 -10.07 -1.39 -3.63
N ASP A 45 -11.37 -1.55 -3.36
CA ASP A 45 -12.32 -0.45 -3.18
C ASP A 45 -13.00 -0.64 -1.85
N LEU A 46 -12.68 0.24 -0.90
CA LEU A 46 -13.08 0.12 0.49
C LEU A 46 -14.60 0.14 0.73
N SER A 47 -15.40 0.43 -0.30
CA SER A 47 -16.87 0.41 -0.27
C SER A 47 -17.52 -0.91 -0.72
N ARG A 48 -16.82 -1.76 -1.49
CA ARG A 48 -17.42 -2.95 -2.13
C ARG A 48 -17.45 -4.20 -1.23
N GLU A 49 -16.75 -4.18 -0.10
CA GLU A 49 -16.72 -5.25 0.92
C GLU A 49 -16.31 -6.64 0.37
N LYS A 50 -15.56 -6.69 -0.74
CA LYS A 50 -14.96 -7.94 -1.26
C LYS A 50 -13.71 -8.31 -0.46
N ARG A 51 -13.16 -9.50 -0.74
CA ARG A 51 -12.01 -10.05 -0.01
C ARG A 51 -10.76 -9.13 -0.06
N PHE A 52 -10.43 -8.57 -1.22
CA PHE A 52 -9.28 -7.66 -1.37
C PHE A 52 -9.52 -6.35 -0.61
N ASP A 53 -10.72 -5.79 -0.75
CA ASP A 53 -11.16 -4.57 -0.08
C ASP A 53 -11.05 -4.71 1.44
N LYS A 54 -11.55 -5.82 2.00
CA LYS A 54 -11.47 -6.13 3.43
C LYS A 54 -10.04 -6.27 3.91
N LEU A 55 -9.22 -7.02 3.18
CA LEU A 55 -7.82 -7.23 3.54
C LEU A 55 -7.05 -5.90 3.55
N PHE A 56 -7.26 -5.05 2.53
CA PHE A 56 -6.62 -3.74 2.47
C PHE A 56 -7.13 -2.79 3.57
N LYS A 57 -8.44 -2.78 3.84
CA LYS A 57 -9.05 -2.04 4.95
C LYS A 57 -8.47 -2.44 6.31
N GLU A 58 -8.35 -3.75 6.56
CA GLU A 58 -7.73 -4.29 7.77
C GLU A 58 -6.26 -3.89 7.88
N PHE A 59 -5.51 -3.94 6.77
CA PHE A 59 -4.11 -3.51 6.72
C PHE A 59 -3.95 -2.04 7.13
N ILE A 60 -4.75 -1.14 6.54
CA ILE A 60 -4.76 0.30 6.88
C ILE A 60 -5.04 0.51 8.37
N LEU A 61 -6.10 -0.13 8.89
CA LEU A 61 -6.52 0.00 10.29
C LEU A 61 -5.47 -0.55 11.26
N LYS A 62 -4.96 -1.76 11.00
CA LYS A 62 -3.96 -2.44 11.84
C LYS A 62 -2.66 -1.65 11.95
N LYS A 63 -2.26 -0.96 10.87
CA LYS A 63 -1.05 -0.14 10.82
C LYS A 63 -1.29 1.33 11.18
N ASN A 64 -2.53 1.68 11.57
CA ASN A 64 -2.94 3.04 11.92
C ASN A 64 -2.56 4.07 10.84
N LEU A 65 -2.78 3.72 9.57
CA LEU A 65 -2.49 4.57 8.42
C LEU A 65 -3.67 5.49 8.13
N GLN A 66 -3.37 6.65 7.55
CA GLN A 66 -4.36 7.53 6.95
C GLN A 66 -4.42 7.28 5.43
N ILE A 67 -5.54 7.65 4.81
CA ILE A 67 -5.83 7.38 3.39
C ILE A 67 -6.58 8.56 2.75
N SER A 68 -6.32 8.80 1.47
CA SER A 68 -6.87 9.91 0.68
C SER A 68 -8.40 9.92 0.59
N ASP A 69 -9.03 8.75 0.66
CA ASP A 69 -10.43 8.53 0.30
C ASP A 69 -11.43 9.35 1.12
N PHE A 70 -11.05 9.74 2.34
CA PHE A 70 -11.94 10.39 3.30
C PHE A 70 -11.66 11.89 3.50
N LEU A 71 -10.70 12.46 2.75
CA LEU A 71 -10.29 13.85 2.96
C LEU A 71 -11.04 14.86 2.09
N ASP A 72 -11.68 14.45 0.99
CA ASP A 72 -12.32 15.41 0.07
C ASP A 72 -13.84 15.47 0.22
N SER A 73 -14.36 16.70 0.21
CA SER A 73 -15.78 17.02 0.08
C SER A 73 -16.27 17.05 -1.38
N LYS A 74 -15.35 17.07 -2.36
CA LYS A 74 -15.61 17.14 -3.81
C LYS A 74 -15.34 15.82 -4.55
N TYR A 75 -15.30 14.72 -3.80
CA TYR A 75 -15.02 13.38 -4.30
C TYR A 75 -15.95 12.99 -5.47
N THR A 76 -15.36 12.72 -6.65
CA THR A 76 -16.08 12.30 -7.87
C THR A 76 -16.58 10.84 -7.81
N GLY A 77 -16.20 10.09 -6.76
CA GLY A 77 -16.76 8.78 -6.43
C GLY A 77 -15.97 7.58 -6.93
N PHE A 78 -14.96 7.75 -7.80
CA PHE A 78 -14.23 6.64 -8.41
C PHE A 78 -12.87 7.09 -8.95
N THR A 79 -11.90 6.18 -8.99
CA THR A 79 -10.60 6.39 -9.66
C THR A 79 -10.44 5.51 -10.90
N TYR A 80 -11.26 4.48 -11.06
CA TYR A 80 -11.23 3.55 -12.20
C TYR A 80 -12.58 3.51 -12.91
N ARG A 81 -12.58 3.45 -14.25
CA ARG A 81 -13.79 3.27 -15.06
C ARG A 81 -13.55 2.38 -16.27
N ASN A 82 -14.40 1.37 -16.41
CA ASN A 82 -14.49 0.55 -17.63
C ASN A 82 -15.96 0.42 -18.08
N GLY A 83 -16.34 1.22 -19.09
CA GLY A 83 -17.73 1.34 -19.51
C GLY A 83 -18.61 1.92 -18.40
N SER A 84 -19.64 1.17 -17.97
CA SER A 84 -20.50 1.53 -16.85
C SER A 84 -19.93 1.19 -15.48
N TYR A 85 -18.90 0.34 -15.43
CA TYR A 85 -18.26 -0.07 -14.20
C TYR A 85 -17.35 1.04 -13.66
N ARG A 86 -17.47 1.33 -12.38
CA ARG A 86 -16.68 2.33 -11.65
C ARG A 86 -16.22 1.74 -10.32
N ALA A 87 -15.00 2.05 -9.92
CA ALA A 87 -14.46 1.66 -8.62
C ALA A 87 -13.41 2.70 -8.18
N THR A 88 -13.18 2.80 -6.88
CA THR A 88 -12.01 3.50 -6.33
C THR A 88 -10.96 2.44 -6.04
N LEU A 89 -9.91 2.38 -6.86
CA LEU A 89 -8.84 1.39 -6.76
C LEU A 89 -7.48 2.03 -6.43
N ASP A 90 -7.33 3.31 -6.76
CA ASP A 90 -6.11 4.08 -6.58
C ASP A 90 -6.19 4.82 -5.25
N HIS A 91 -5.23 4.57 -4.38
CA HIS A 91 -5.20 5.16 -3.05
C HIS A 91 -3.82 5.69 -2.71
N ILE A 92 -3.83 6.76 -1.94
CA ILE A 92 -2.64 7.32 -1.32
C ILE A 92 -2.79 7.08 0.18
N VAL A 93 -1.84 6.36 0.77
CA VAL A 93 -1.81 6.04 2.20
C VAL A 93 -0.56 6.60 2.84
N TRP A 94 -0.63 7.01 4.10
CA TRP A 94 0.52 7.63 4.77
C TRP A 94 0.53 7.39 6.28
N SER A 95 1.72 7.55 6.86
CA SER A 95 1.92 7.49 8.31
C SER A 95 1.26 8.69 9.02
N GLN A 96 0.65 8.47 10.18
CA GLN A 96 0.28 9.57 11.07
C GLN A 96 1.54 10.23 11.64
N SER A 97 2.00 11.33 11.01
CA SER A 97 3.12 12.12 11.51
C SER A 97 2.91 13.61 11.20
N GLU A 98 1.96 14.21 11.92
CA GLU A 98 1.61 15.64 11.77
C GLU A 98 2.81 16.57 12.04
N SER A 99 3.78 16.11 12.85
CA SER A 99 5.01 16.86 13.11
C SER A 99 5.95 16.97 11.91
N SER A 100 5.87 16.03 10.95
CA SER A 100 6.77 15.97 9.79
C SER A 100 6.14 16.52 8.53
N PHE A 101 4.87 16.21 8.29
CA PHE A 101 4.10 16.80 7.20
C PHE A 101 2.61 16.83 7.56
N GLU A 102 1.88 17.68 6.85
CA GLU A 102 0.44 17.83 6.96
C GLU A 102 -0.16 17.58 5.57
N ILE A 103 -1.16 16.70 5.48
CA ILE A 103 -1.98 16.57 4.26
C ILE A 103 -3.08 17.62 4.33
N LEU A 104 -3.07 18.55 3.37
CA LEU A 104 -3.99 19.69 3.34
C LEU A 104 -5.31 19.32 2.66
N ASP A 105 -5.23 18.61 1.55
CA ASP A 105 -6.38 18.09 0.81
C ASP A 105 -5.97 16.92 -0.09
N SER A 106 -6.99 16.24 -0.60
CA SER A 106 -6.89 15.27 -1.69
C SER A 106 -7.95 15.57 -2.74
N SER A 107 -7.71 15.20 -3.99
CA SER A 107 -8.70 15.30 -5.07
C SER A 107 -8.54 14.17 -6.07
N ILE A 108 -9.62 13.91 -6.82
CA ILE A 108 -9.57 13.06 -8.01
C ILE A 108 -9.79 13.97 -9.22
N GLU A 109 -8.80 14.03 -10.10
CA GLU A 109 -8.82 14.94 -11.25
C GLU A 109 -9.55 14.29 -12.43
N ASN A 110 -10.71 14.82 -12.80
CA ASN A 110 -11.44 14.37 -13.99
C ASN A 110 -10.98 15.17 -15.21
N ILE A 111 -9.86 14.75 -15.80
CA ILE A 111 -9.25 15.42 -16.96
C ILE A 111 -9.95 14.93 -18.24
N ALA A 112 -10.50 15.84 -19.04
CA ALA A 112 -11.25 15.50 -20.26
C ALA A 112 -10.40 14.74 -21.30
N GLU A 113 -9.10 15.00 -21.32
CA GLU A 113 -8.12 14.38 -22.22
C GLU A 113 -7.49 13.10 -21.65
N ASN A 114 -7.97 12.60 -20.52
CA ASN A 114 -7.43 11.38 -19.93
C ASN A 114 -7.77 10.15 -20.80
N LEU A 115 -6.73 9.53 -21.35
CA LEU A 115 -6.82 8.32 -22.18
C LEU A 115 -6.75 7.02 -21.36
N SER A 116 -6.43 7.12 -20.07
CA SER A 116 -6.41 5.99 -19.14
C SER A 116 -7.82 5.66 -18.65
N ASP A 117 -8.05 4.41 -18.27
CA ASP A 117 -9.21 3.99 -17.49
C ASP A 117 -9.09 4.38 -16.00
N HIS A 118 -7.93 4.89 -15.58
CA HIS A 118 -7.71 5.46 -14.25
C HIS A 118 -7.67 6.99 -14.26
N LEU A 119 -8.34 7.63 -13.29
CA LEU A 119 -8.26 9.05 -13.00
C LEU A 119 -7.12 9.34 -12.00
N PRO A 120 -6.36 10.45 -12.19
CA PRO A 120 -5.33 10.84 -11.24
C PRO A 120 -5.89 11.13 -9.84
N VAL A 121 -5.23 10.56 -8.83
CA VAL A 121 -5.43 10.91 -7.42
C VAL A 121 -4.32 11.86 -7.00
N THR A 122 -4.69 13.01 -6.44
CA THR A 122 -3.75 14.06 -6.01
C THR A 122 -3.90 14.27 -4.51
N VAL A 123 -2.78 14.51 -3.83
CA VAL A 123 -2.75 15.01 -2.45
C VAL A 123 -1.85 16.23 -2.38
N ARG A 124 -2.26 17.25 -1.61
CA ARG A 124 -1.40 18.40 -1.32
C ARG A 124 -0.76 18.23 0.04
N ILE A 125 0.57 18.21 0.05
CA ILE A 125 1.37 17.95 1.25
C ILE A 125 2.10 19.24 1.62
N LYS A 126 2.02 19.62 2.89
CA LYS A 126 2.87 20.65 3.50
C LYS A 126 3.94 19.96 4.33
N ILE A 127 5.20 20.11 3.92
CA ILE A 127 6.33 19.52 4.64
C ILE A 127 6.74 20.48 5.77
N ASN A 128 6.73 19.98 7.00
CA ASN A 128 7.09 20.71 8.20
C ASN A 128 8.57 20.49 8.52
N SER A 129 9.48 20.91 7.64
CA SER A 129 10.92 20.79 7.89
C SER A 129 11.52 22.09 8.41
N LYS A 130 12.40 21.97 9.42
CA LYS A 130 13.52 22.90 9.57
C LYS A 130 14.60 22.37 8.62
N LEU A 131 14.90 23.11 7.56
CA LEU A 131 15.94 22.74 6.59
C LEU A 131 17.28 22.55 7.32
N GLU A 132 17.63 21.30 7.61
CA GLU A 132 19.02 20.88 7.72
C GLU A 132 19.32 20.12 6.43
N GLU A 133 20.11 20.73 5.54
CA GLU A 133 20.68 20.05 4.38
C GLU A 133 21.59 18.92 4.90
N LYS A 134 21.04 17.71 4.99
CA LYS A 134 21.83 16.49 5.00
C LYS A 134 21.75 15.90 3.62
N GLU A 135 22.91 15.65 3.01
CA GLU A 135 23.00 14.75 1.87
C GLU A 135 22.42 13.40 2.31
N LEU A 136 21.21 13.09 1.84
CA LEU A 136 20.63 11.78 2.01
C LEU A 136 21.38 10.83 1.08
N GLU A 137 22.09 9.86 1.68
CA GLU A 137 22.44 8.64 0.96
C GLU A 137 21.14 8.03 0.43
N HIS A 138 20.94 8.11 -0.88
CA HIS A 138 19.82 7.47 -1.54
C HIS A 138 20.02 5.95 -1.44
N ASN A 139 19.46 5.35 -0.40
CA ASN A 139 19.28 3.90 -0.36
C ASN A 139 18.20 3.56 -1.39
N PHE A 140 18.62 3.22 -2.60
CA PHE A 140 17.76 2.54 -3.55
C PHE A 140 17.40 1.17 -2.97
N TYR A 141 16.21 1.05 -2.40
CA TYR A 141 15.67 -0.26 -2.08
C TYR A 141 15.35 -0.98 -3.39
N HIS A 142 15.87 -2.20 -3.50
CA HIS A 142 15.84 -3.03 -4.68
C HIS A 142 14.41 -3.12 -5.24
N ARG A 143 14.23 -2.84 -6.54
CA ARG A 143 13.14 -3.50 -7.27
C ARG A 143 13.31 -4.99 -7.00
N VAL A 144 12.38 -5.59 -6.29
CA VAL A 144 12.31 -7.03 -6.16
C VAL A 144 12.18 -7.58 -7.58
N ASN A 145 13.27 -8.13 -8.09
CA ASN A 145 13.26 -8.73 -9.41
C ASN A 145 12.83 -10.18 -9.22
N TRP A 146 11.52 -10.44 -9.35
CA TRP A 146 10.97 -11.79 -9.33
C TRP A 146 11.49 -12.68 -10.47
N GLU A 147 12.20 -12.12 -11.45
CA GLU A 147 12.91 -12.88 -12.49
C GLU A 147 14.35 -13.23 -12.09
N SER A 148 14.89 -12.64 -11.01
CA SER A 148 16.22 -13.00 -10.48
C SER A 148 16.13 -14.31 -9.71
N LYS A 149 16.85 -15.32 -10.20
CA LYS A 149 16.96 -16.62 -9.55
C LYS A 149 17.61 -16.51 -8.18
N GLU A 150 18.58 -15.61 -8.03
CA GLU A 150 19.30 -15.36 -6.79
C GLU A 150 18.36 -14.78 -5.72
N PHE A 151 17.52 -13.81 -6.10
CA PHE A 151 16.51 -13.25 -5.20
C PHE A 151 15.47 -14.30 -4.81
N ILE A 152 14.95 -15.08 -5.78
CA ILE A 152 13.97 -16.14 -5.50
C ILE A 152 14.55 -17.18 -4.55
N GLN A 153 15.80 -17.58 -4.73
CA GLN A 153 16.48 -18.52 -3.84
C GLN A 153 16.64 -17.95 -2.43
N PHE A 154 17.07 -16.69 -2.31
CA PHE A 154 17.19 -16.01 -1.03
C PHE A 154 15.83 -15.90 -0.32
N PHE A 155 14.77 -15.49 -1.03
CA PHE A 155 13.44 -15.36 -0.49
C PHE A 155 12.87 -16.70 -0.01
N ASN A 156 13.04 -17.77 -0.79
CA ASN A 156 12.60 -19.10 -0.39
C ASN A 156 13.31 -19.57 0.88
N GLN A 157 14.63 -19.40 0.97
CA GLN A 157 15.39 -19.73 2.18
C GLN A 157 14.94 -18.92 3.40
N PHE A 158 14.68 -17.63 3.21
CA PHE A 158 14.15 -16.77 4.27
C PHE A 158 12.75 -17.22 4.72
N SER A 159 11.87 -17.54 3.77
CA SER A 159 10.50 -18.00 4.04
C SER A 159 10.51 -19.32 4.81
N ASP A 160 11.34 -20.29 4.39
CA ASP A 160 11.45 -21.59 5.04
C ASP A 160 11.95 -21.44 6.47
N GLN A 161 13.00 -20.65 6.69
CA GLN A 161 13.55 -20.39 8.02
C GLN A 161 12.55 -19.67 8.93
N TYR A 162 11.82 -18.68 8.41
CA TYR A 162 10.77 -18.00 9.16
C TYR A 162 9.64 -18.96 9.58
N PHE A 163 9.27 -19.88 8.69
CA PHE A 163 8.24 -20.90 8.96
C PHE A 163 8.69 -21.89 10.05
N GLU A 164 9.95 -22.31 10.02
CA GLU A 164 10.55 -23.16 11.06
C GLU A 164 10.59 -22.44 12.42
N ASP A 165 11.05 -21.19 12.45
CA ASP A 165 11.10 -20.38 13.67
C ASP A 165 9.71 -20.13 14.25
N PHE A 166 8.71 -19.87 13.40
CA PHE A 166 7.32 -19.70 13.81
C PHE A 166 6.73 -20.98 14.44
N ASN A 167 6.96 -22.14 13.81
CA ASN A 167 6.50 -23.41 14.35
C ASN A 167 7.18 -23.74 15.69
N ARG A 168 8.46 -23.43 15.83
CA ARG A 168 9.18 -23.61 17.10
C ARG A 168 8.62 -22.74 18.23
N ILE A 169 8.15 -21.53 17.92
CA ILE A 169 7.49 -20.67 18.91
C ILE A 169 6.16 -21.31 19.35
N LEU A 170 5.36 -21.81 18.42
CA LEU A 170 4.08 -22.47 18.72
C LEU A 170 4.23 -23.74 19.57
N GLU A 171 5.27 -24.54 19.31
CA GLU A 171 5.57 -25.74 20.10
C GLU A 171 5.97 -25.42 21.55
N ASN A 172 6.67 -24.29 21.79
CA ASN A 172 7.08 -23.88 23.13
C ASN A 172 5.95 -23.23 23.95
N GLU A 173 4.90 -22.72 23.30
CA GLU A 173 3.71 -22.16 23.97
C GLU A 173 2.66 -23.22 24.36
N THR A 174 2.85 -24.47 23.94
CA THR A 174 1.90 -25.58 24.16
C THR A 174 2.38 -26.64 25.17
N THR A 175 3.55 -26.43 25.78
CA THR A 175 4.09 -27.21 26.93
C THR A 175 4.12 -26.39 28.21
#